data_AF-A0A9E3H2X7-F1
#
_entry.id   AF-A0A9E3H2X7-F1
#
_cell.length_a   1.000
_cell.length_b   1.000
_cell.length_c   1.000
_cell.angle_alpha   90.00
_cell.angle_beta   90.00
_cell.angle_gamma   90.00
#
_symmetry.space_group_name_H-M   'P 1'
#
loop_
_entity.id
_entity.type
_entity.pdbx_description
1 polymer ?
#
loop_
_entity_poly.entity_id
_entity_poly.type
_entity_poly.pdbx_seq_one_letter_code
_entity_poly.pdbx_strand_id
1 'polypeptide(L)' 'MASDPRPLTEGQRSYEARRAAKAGVSLDKWLENKTRTQEAAARAERKAAEASQRSTRKPGFFARLIERAHKPL' A
#
# COMPACT_ATOMS: atom_id res chain seq x y z
N MET A 1 -8.02 -2.80 5.04
CA MET A 1 -9.13 -2.28 5.87
C MET A 1 -9.93 -1.32 5.00
N ALA A 2 -11.25 -1.46 5.03
CA ALA A 2 -12.19 -0.94 4.04
C ALA A 2 -12.06 0.57 3.78
N SER A 3 -12.30 1.00 2.53
CA SER A 3 -12.75 2.35 2.22
C SER A 3 -14.02 2.56 3.03
N ASP A 4 -13.91 3.27 4.16
CA ASP A 4 -15.04 3.48 5.07
C ASP A 4 -16.21 4.06 4.27
N PRO A 5 -17.34 3.34 4.12
CA PRO A 5 -18.52 3.86 3.42
C PRO A 5 -19.26 4.91 4.28
N ARG A 6 -18.65 5.34 5.38
CA ARG A 6 -19.20 6.32 6.31
C ARG A 6 -18.96 7.71 5.74
N PRO A 7 -19.99 8.56 5.68
CA PRO A 7 -19.83 9.95 5.26
C PRO A 7 -18.76 10.63 6.12
N LEU A 8 -17.85 11.36 5.48
CA LEU A 8 -16.83 12.15 6.16
C LEU A 8 -17.48 13.10 7.16
N THR A 9 -16.94 13.13 8.38
CA THR A 9 -17.37 14.11 9.39
C THR A 9 -17.06 15.54 8.94
N GLU A 10 -17.75 16.53 9.50
CA GLU A 10 -17.57 17.95 9.13
C GLU A 10 -16.11 18.43 9.33
N GLY A 11 -15.46 17.98 10.41
CA GLY A 11 -14.04 18.25 10.66
C GLY A 11 -13.11 17.64 9.60
N GLN A 12 -13.46 16.48 9.05
CA GLN A 12 -12.68 15.88 7.96
C GLN A 12 -12.94 16.57 6.62
N ARG A 13 -14.19 17.00 6.36
CA ARG A 13 -14.54 17.76 5.14
C ARG A 13 -13.79 19.07 5.05
N SER A 14 -13.69 19.83 6.14
CA SER A 14 -12.94 21.09 6.17
C SER A 14 -11.44 20.87 5.94
N TYR A 15 -10.86 19.79 6.48
CA TYR A 15 -9.47 19.42 6.21
C TYR A 15 -9.23 19.07 4.73
N GLU A 16 -10.13 18.29 4.14
CA GLU A 16 -10.10 17.92 2.72
C GLU A 16 -10.32 19.13 1.81
N ALA A 17 -11.20 20.06 2.19
CA ALA A 17 -11.46 21.29 1.44
C ALA A 17 -10.21 22.18 1.35
N ARG A 18 -9.42 22.28 2.43
CA ARG A 18 -8.14 23.01 2.41
C ARG A 18 -7.13 22.39 1.45
N ARG A 19 -7.17 21.05 1.29
CA ARG A 19 -6.30 20.32 0.35
C ARG A 19 -6.78 20.46 -1.08
N ALA A 20 -8.10 20.40 -1.30
CA ALA A 20 -8.71 20.65 -2.58
C ALA A 20 -8.38 22.07 -3.08
N ALA A 21 -8.52 23.08 -2.21
CA ALA A 21 -8.11 24.45 -2.50
C ALA A 21 -6.62 24.57 -2.82
N LYS A 22 -5.75 23.87 -2.08
CA LYS A 22 -4.31 23.83 -2.37
C LYS A 22 -3.99 23.22 -3.74
N ALA A 23 -4.76 22.22 -4.16
CA ALA A 23 -4.63 21.59 -5.47
C ALA A 23 -5.38 22.35 -6.59
N GLY A 24 -6.08 23.44 -6.27
CA GLY A 24 -6.86 24.22 -7.24
C GLY A 24 -8.07 23.49 -7.80
N VAL A 25 -8.62 22.51 -7.05
CA VAL A 25 -9.77 21.71 -7.49
C VAL A 25 -10.91 21.80 -6.47
N SER A 26 -12.12 21.45 -6.89
CA SER A 26 -13.26 21.32 -5.97
C SER A 26 -13.10 20.14 -5.02
N LEU A 27 -13.78 20.20 -3.87
CA LEU A 27 -13.76 19.14 -2.86
C LEU A 27 -14.21 17.79 -3.43
N ASP A 28 -15.28 17.78 -4.23
CA ASP A 28 -15.80 16.53 -4.83
C ASP A 28 -14.77 15.88 -5.76
N LYS A 29 -14.12 16.69 -6.60
CA LYS A 29 -13.07 16.21 -7.52
C LYS A 29 -11.83 15.73 -6.77
N TRP A 30 -11.50 16.37 -5.64
CA TRP A 30 -10.43 15.94 -4.76
C TRP A 30 -10.71 14.58 -4.14
N LEU A 31 -11.93 14.36 -3.65
CA LEU A 31 -12.38 13.10 -3.06
C LEU A 31 -12.38 11.96 -4.09
N GLU A 32 -12.86 12.23 -5.30
CA GLU A 32 -12.89 11.26 -6.40
C GLU A 32 -11.48 10.87 -6.88
N ASN A 33 -10.56 11.83 -6.93
CA ASN A 33 -9.16 11.52 -7.25
C ASN A 33 -8.49 10.71 -6.13
N LYS A 34 -8.84 10.99 -4.87
CA LYS A 34 -8.33 10.25 -3.70
C LYS A 34 -8.81 8.81 -3.69
N THR A 35 -10.08 8.54 -3.97
CA THR A 35 -10.58 7.15 -4.08
C THR A 35 -9.87 6.41 -5.20
N ARG A 36 -9.73 7.03 -6.38
CA ARG A 36 -9.01 6.43 -7.52
C ARG A 36 -7.55 6.10 -7.21
N THR A 37 -6.84 6.99 -6.50
CA THR A 37 -5.44 6.77 -6.10
C THR A 37 -5.30 5.74 -4.99
N GLN A 38 -6.19 5.71 -4.00
CA GLN A 38 -6.23 4.69 -2.96
C GLN A 38 -6.44 3.28 -3.54
N GLU A 39 -7.34 3.13 -4.52
CA GLU A 39 -7.56 1.87 -5.22
C GLU A 39 -6.36 1.42 -6.06
N ALA A 40 -5.61 2.36 -6.63
CA ALA A 40 -4.38 2.07 -7.35
C ALA A 40 -3.25 1.67 -6.39
N ALA A 41 -3.11 2.38 -5.26
CA ALA A 41 -2.13 2.09 -4.21
C ALA A 41 -2.39 0.73 -3.56
N ALA A 42 -3.64 0.40 -3.22
CA ALA A 42 -4.00 -0.90 -2.65
C ALA A 42 -3.70 -2.06 -3.62
N ARG A 43 -3.86 -1.85 -4.93
CA ARG A 43 -3.46 -2.83 -5.95
C ARG A 43 -1.94 -2.98 -6.04
N ALA A 44 -1.18 -1.90 -5.90
CA ALA A 44 0.27 -1.93 -5.89
C ALA A 44 0.83 -2.60 -4.61
N GLU A 45 0.26 -2.31 -3.45
CA GLU A 45 0.65 -2.92 -2.17
C GLU A 45 0.39 -4.42 -2.14
N ARG A 46 -0.74 -4.89 -2.69
CA ARG A 46 -1.00 -6.33 -2.82
C ARG A 46 0.03 -7.04 -3.70
N LYS A 47 0.39 -6.43 -4.83
CA LYS A 47 1.44 -6.96 -5.71
C LYS A 47 2.81 -6.96 -5.04
N ALA A 48 3.13 -5.93 -4.26
CA ALA A 48 4.37 -5.84 -3.50
C ALA A 48 4.42 -6.87 -2.35
N ALA A 49 3.31 -7.11 -1.66
CA ALA A 49 3.19 -8.13 -0.63
C ALA A 49 3.28 -9.56 -1.21
N GLU A 50 2.67 -9.83 -2.35
CA GLU A 50 2.81 -11.11 -3.06
C GLU A 50 4.22 -11.35 -3.59
N ALA A 51 4.91 -10.29 -4.01
CA ALA A 51 6.31 -10.36 -4.42
C ALA A 51 7.26 -10.57 -3.23
N SER A 52 6.99 -9.94 -2.09
CA SER A 52 7.80 -10.12 -0.88
C SER A 52 7.65 -11.54 -0.31
N GLN A 53 6.43 -12.10 -0.30
CA GLN A 53 6.18 -13.48 0.12
C GLN A 53 6.87 -14.54 -0.76
N ARG A 54 7.01 -14.28 -2.07
CA ARG A 54 7.77 -15.13 -2.99
C ARG A 54 9.27 -15.07 -2.75
N SER A 55 9.78 -13.92 -2.30
CA SER A 55 11.19 -13.72 -1.97
C SER A 55 11.63 -14.40 -0.66
N THR A 56 10.70 -14.66 0.27
CA THR A 56 11.02 -15.22 1.59
C THR A 56 11.49 -16.69 1.57
N ARG A 57 11.37 -17.38 0.43
CA ARG A 57 11.74 -18.81 0.29
C ARG A 57 13.09 -19.05 -0.37
N LYS A 58 13.88 -17.99 -0.64
CA LYS A 58 15.26 -18.21 -1.11
C LYS A 58 16.16 -18.46 0.09
N PRO A 59 16.80 -19.64 0.21
CA PRO A 59 17.76 -19.88 1.27
C PRO A 59 18.84 -18.80 1.16
N GLY A 60 18.97 -18.02 2.23
CA GLY A 60 19.97 -16.97 2.36
C GLY A 60 21.39 -17.53 2.37
N PHE A 61 22.38 -16.65 2.33
CA PHE A 61 23.79 -17.03 2.26
C PHE A 61 24.22 -18.02 3.37
N PHE A 62 23.83 -17.75 4.62
CA PHE A 62 24.14 -18.64 5.75
C PHE A 62 23.43 -19.99 5.68
N ALA A 63 22.18 -20.03 5.22
CA ALA A 63 21.45 -21.29 5.03
C ALA A 63 22.16 -22.21 4.02
N ARG A 64 22.72 -21.64 2.95
CA ARG A 64 23.51 -22.39 1.96
C ARG A 64 24.84 -22.88 2.52
N LEU A 65 25.47 -22.12 3.41
CA LEU A 65 26.73 -22.52 4.06
C LEU A 65 26.50 -23.74 4.97
N ILE A 66 25.43 -23.72 5.76
CA ILE A 66 25.02 -24.85 6.62
C ILE A 66 24.65 -26.07 5.78
N GLU A 67 23.89 -25.90 4.69
CA GLU A 67 23.56 -27.01 3.78
C GLU A 67 24.82 -27.66 3.18
N ARG A 68 25.84 -26.86 2.81
CA ARG A 68 27.14 -27.37 2.33
C ARG A 68 27.87 -28.18 3.41
N ALA A 69 27.83 -27.73 4.66
CA ALA A 69 28.47 -28.41 5.78
C ALA A 69 27.81 -29.76 6.12
N HIS A 70 26.51 -29.90 5.89
CA HIS A 70 25.74 -31.13 6.16
C HIS A 70 25.69 -32.13 5.00
N LYS A 71 26.38 -31.86 3.88
CA LYS A 71 26.43 -32.77 2.71
C LYS A 71 27.74 -33.57 2.75
N PRO A 72 27.77 -34.77 3.34
CA PRO A 72 28.93 -35.65 3.22
C PRO A 72 29.06 -36.13 1.76
N LEU A 73 30.32 -36.27 1.32
CA LEU A 73 30.69 -36.79 0.00
C LEU A 73 30.35 -38.28 -0.14
#